data_AF-F7VWI2-F1
#
_entry.id   AF-F7VWI2-F1
#
_cell.length_a   1.000
_cell.length_b   1.000
_cell.length_c   1.000
_cell.angle_alpha   90.00
_cell.angle_beta   90.00
_cell.angle_gamma   90.00
#
_symmetry.space_group_name_H-M   'P 1'
#
loop_
_entity.id
_entity.type
_entity.pdbx_description
1 polymer ?
#
loop_
_entity_poly.entity_id
_entity_poly.type
_entity_poly.pdbx_seq_one_letter_code
_entity_poly.pdbx_strand_id
1 'polypeptide(L)'
;MHLPRLATGLAGLLGISKPALTPRQFEPDSSVYIDAETGLTFASYTSDRSIIFRVAIPDVIPADLVYDTVLQIVAPITVGWAGFAWGGHMTYNPLGIAWANGKEVVLSPRIAYGYYSPPTYTSSHYTLLKTGTHVNATHFQVTAKCTGCSSWGDESIGFSNIDPEYQTTLAYAYGDAKVDTPADVQSTFGIHDSLGHPIYDLAVAKNKDFAKKVAALVEGKPASGGGSGEDEVCKEE
;
A
#
# COMPACT_ATOMS: atom_id res chain seq x y z
N MET A 1 16.82 -3.25 78.40
CA MET A 1 16.17 -4.29 77.58
C MET A 1 15.98 -3.74 76.17
N HIS A 2 16.54 -4.44 75.18
CA HIS A 2 16.21 -4.47 73.75
C HIS A 2 16.27 -3.20 72.87
N LEU A 3 17.35 -3.11 72.05
CA LEU A 3 17.40 -3.27 70.57
C LEU A 3 16.40 -2.53 69.63
N PRO A 4 16.65 -2.38 68.30
CA PRO A 4 17.20 -1.17 67.66
C PRO A 4 16.39 -0.62 66.45
N ARG A 5 16.96 0.43 65.83
CA ARG A 5 16.81 1.00 64.45
C ARG A 5 15.74 0.42 63.50
N LEU A 6 15.02 1.31 62.80
CA LEU A 6 14.68 1.14 61.38
C LEU A 6 14.64 2.52 60.67
N ALA A 7 15.46 2.68 59.62
CA ALA A 7 15.39 3.77 58.67
C ALA A 7 14.71 3.22 57.40
N THR A 8 13.65 3.87 56.93
CA THR A 8 12.92 3.45 55.73
C THR A 8 13.10 4.53 54.67
N GLY A 9 13.95 4.25 53.67
CA GLY A 9 14.06 5.04 52.46
C GLY A 9 12.96 4.66 51.47
N LEU A 10 12.26 5.66 50.93
CA LEU A 10 11.33 5.48 49.82
C LEU A 10 12.09 5.62 48.50
N ALA A 11 12.27 4.51 47.79
CA ALA A 11 12.78 4.50 46.41
C ALA A 11 11.61 4.73 45.43
N GLY A 12 11.72 5.77 44.61
CA GLY A 12 10.76 6.06 43.54
C GLY A 12 10.90 5.09 42.37
N LEU A 13 9.79 4.50 41.96
CA LEU A 13 9.68 3.69 40.74
C LEU A 13 9.32 4.61 39.56
N LEU A 14 10.32 4.99 38.77
CA LEU A 14 10.11 5.52 37.42
C LEU A 14 9.78 4.35 36.50
N GLY A 15 8.50 4.21 36.13
CA GLY A 15 8.05 3.27 35.12
C GLY A 15 8.52 3.72 33.73
N ILE A 16 9.57 3.08 33.22
CA ILE A 16 9.98 3.22 31.82
C ILE A 16 9.14 2.21 31.02
N SER A 17 8.02 2.65 30.46
CA SER A 17 7.30 1.90 29.43
C SER A 17 8.17 1.84 28.18
N LYS A 18 8.92 0.74 28.02
CA LYS A 18 9.57 0.41 26.75
C LYS A 18 8.47 0.20 25.71
N PRO A 19 8.53 0.82 24.52
CA PRO A 19 7.63 0.43 23.44
C PRO A 19 7.88 -1.05 23.14
N ALA A 20 6.79 -1.83 23.06
CA ALA A 20 6.87 -3.20 22.60
C ALA A 20 7.33 -3.17 21.14
N LEU A 21 8.61 -3.43 20.90
CA LEU A 21 9.12 -3.76 19.58
C LEU A 21 8.64 -5.19 19.31
N THR A 22 7.59 -5.32 18.51
CA THR A 22 7.19 -6.60 17.93
C THR A 22 8.40 -7.15 17.15
N PRO A 23 8.81 -8.42 17.35
CA PRO A 23 9.98 -8.95 16.66
C PRO A 23 9.74 -8.96 15.15
N ARG A 24 10.50 -8.17 14.38
CA ARG A 24 10.69 -8.46 12.95
C ARG A 24 11.29 -9.86 12.86
N GLN A 25 10.55 -10.81 12.30
CA GLN A 25 11.04 -12.19 12.20
C GLN A 25 12.17 -12.30 11.18
N PHE A 26 12.14 -11.46 10.13
CA PHE A 26 13.16 -11.33 9.10
C PHE A 26 13.39 -9.85 8.71
N GLU A 27 14.49 -9.55 8.03
CA GLU A 27 14.65 -8.27 7.34
C GLU A 27 13.61 -8.21 6.21
N PRO A 28 12.69 -7.22 6.17
CA PRO A 28 11.72 -7.11 5.08
C PRO A 28 12.44 -6.71 3.78
N ASP A 29 11.95 -7.18 2.63
CA ASP A 29 12.42 -6.74 1.32
C ASP A 29 11.95 -5.31 1.00
N SER A 30 10.88 -4.84 1.65
CA SER A 30 10.37 -3.48 1.52
C SER A 30 11.14 -2.49 2.39
N SER A 31 11.28 -1.25 1.91
CA SER A 31 11.82 -0.11 2.65
C SER A 31 10.81 1.03 2.73
N VAL A 32 10.94 1.92 3.72
CA VAL A 32 10.07 3.10 3.84
C VAL A 32 10.37 4.10 2.72
N TYR A 33 9.32 4.66 2.12
CA TYR A 33 9.43 5.68 1.08
C TYR A 33 8.39 6.79 1.31
N ILE A 34 8.83 8.04 1.34
CA ILE A 34 7.94 9.20 1.42
C ILE A 34 7.82 9.78 0.03
N ASP A 35 6.63 9.66 -0.56
CA ASP A 35 6.37 10.14 -1.90
C ASP A 35 6.10 11.65 -1.88
N ALA A 36 6.95 12.44 -2.52
CA ALA A 36 6.84 13.90 -2.51
C ALA A 36 5.62 14.41 -3.29
N GLU A 37 5.12 13.66 -4.27
CA GLU A 37 3.97 14.04 -5.09
C GLU A 37 2.66 13.89 -4.31
N THR A 38 2.47 12.75 -3.64
CA THR A 38 1.25 12.46 -2.89
C THR A 38 1.32 12.81 -1.42
N GLY A 39 2.51 13.02 -0.85
CA GLY A 39 2.72 13.22 0.59
C GLY A 39 2.42 11.99 1.44
N LEU A 40 2.22 10.81 0.82
CA LEU A 40 2.00 9.55 1.50
C LEU A 40 3.33 8.87 1.83
N THR A 41 3.35 8.19 2.98
CA THR A 41 4.42 7.26 3.36
C THR A 41 4.04 5.85 2.94
N PHE A 42 4.95 5.16 2.25
CA PHE A 42 4.76 3.83 1.68
C PHE A 42 5.79 2.85 2.24
N ALA A 43 5.43 1.57 2.28
CA ALA A 43 6.38 0.48 2.17
C ALA A 43 6.63 0.23 0.67
N SER A 44 7.89 0.23 0.25
CA SER A 44 8.31 0.24 -1.15
C SER A 44 9.24 -0.93 -1.44
N TYR A 45 8.96 -1.66 -2.52
CA TYR A 45 9.82 -2.70 -3.07
C TYR A 45 10.11 -2.40 -4.54
N THR A 46 11.33 -2.68 -5.00
CA THR A 46 11.73 -2.55 -6.41
C THR A 46 12.11 -3.92 -6.94
N SER A 47 11.47 -4.36 -8.01
CA SER A 47 11.79 -5.63 -8.66
C SER A 47 13.11 -5.56 -9.44
N ASP A 48 13.61 -6.73 -9.83
CA ASP A 48 14.71 -6.91 -10.78
C ASP A 48 14.49 -6.17 -12.11
N ARG A 49 13.24 -6.05 -12.58
CA ARG A 49 12.85 -5.28 -13.77
C ARG A 49 12.70 -3.77 -13.52
N SER A 50 13.15 -3.27 -12.36
CA SER A 50 13.00 -1.86 -11.96
C SER A 50 11.53 -1.40 -11.91
N ILE A 51 10.60 -2.31 -11.63
CA ILE A 51 9.21 -1.96 -11.34
C ILE A 51 9.10 -1.74 -9.83
N ILE A 52 8.55 -0.59 -9.44
CA ILE A 52 8.38 -0.23 -8.04
C ILE A 52 6.94 -0.50 -7.64
N PHE A 53 6.77 -1.26 -6.57
CA PHE A 53 5.49 -1.55 -5.94
C PHE A 53 5.48 -0.93 -4.54
N ARG A 54 4.43 -0.18 -4.23
CA ARG A 54 4.33 0.61 -3.01
C ARG A 54 2.96 0.44 -2.39
N VAL A 55 2.93 0.25 -1.08
CA VAL A 55 1.69 0.12 -0.31
C VAL A 55 1.68 1.15 0.81
N ALA A 56 0.58 1.89 0.94
CA ALA A 56 0.31 2.80 2.05
C ALA A 56 -0.99 2.40 2.75
N ILE A 57 -1.03 2.55 4.07
CA ILE A 57 -2.15 2.16 4.92
C ILE A 57 -2.50 3.27 5.92
N PRO A 58 -3.73 3.27 6.50
CA PRO A 58 -4.06 4.16 7.61
C PRO A 58 -3.22 3.87 8.85
N ASP A 59 -3.02 4.90 9.68
CA ASP A 59 -2.31 4.77 10.95
C ASP A 59 -3.14 4.04 12.02
N VAL A 60 -4.44 4.28 12.03
CA VAL A 60 -5.42 3.58 12.87
C VAL A 60 -6.03 2.43 12.08
N ILE A 61 -5.78 1.20 12.55
CA ILE A 61 -6.28 -0.03 11.94
C ILE A 61 -7.51 -0.50 12.73
N PRO A 62 -8.67 -0.69 12.07
CA PRO A 62 -9.86 -1.28 12.70
C PRO A 62 -9.60 -2.71 13.22
N ALA A 63 -10.30 -3.09 14.29
CA ALA A 63 -10.13 -4.40 14.92
C ALA A 63 -10.55 -5.58 14.02
N ASP A 64 -11.42 -5.34 13.04
CA ASP A 64 -11.83 -6.34 12.04
C ASP A 64 -10.88 -6.41 10.83
N LEU A 65 -9.82 -5.60 10.82
CA LEU A 65 -8.82 -5.52 9.74
C LEU A 65 -9.40 -5.14 8.37
N VAL A 66 -10.59 -4.52 8.34
CA VAL A 66 -11.22 -4.00 7.13
C VAL A 66 -10.90 -2.51 6.99
N TYR A 67 -10.03 -2.17 6.04
CA TYR A 67 -9.60 -0.79 5.80
C TYR A 67 -9.21 -0.55 4.35
N ASP A 68 -9.25 0.72 3.94
CA ASP A 68 -8.76 1.14 2.64
C ASP A 68 -7.22 1.14 2.61
N THR A 69 -6.65 0.72 1.50
CA THR A 69 -5.21 0.78 1.23
C THR A 69 -4.93 1.69 0.04
N VAL A 70 -3.69 2.11 -0.17
CA VAL A 70 -3.24 2.70 -1.44
C VAL A 70 -2.15 1.84 -2.04
N LEU A 71 -2.34 1.45 -3.29
CA LEU A 71 -1.35 0.80 -4.13
C LEU A 71 -0.76 1.83 -5.09
N GLN A 72 0.57 1.87 -5.18
CA GLN A 72 1.27 2.60 -6.22
C GLN A 72 2.19 1.65 -7.00
N ILE A 73 2.10 1.68 -8.32
CA ILE A 73 2.95 0.93 -9.24
C ILE A 73 3.65 1.94 -10.15
N VAL A 74 4.99 1.91 -10.18
CA VAL A 74 5.82 2.66 -11.13
C VAL A 74 6.53 1.65 -12.01
N ALA A 75 6.26 1.66 -13.31
CA ALA A 75 6.84 0.67 -14.23
C ALA A 75 7.43 1.34 -15.47
N PRO A 76 8.55 0.82 -16.01
CA PRO A 76 9.06 1.26 -17.30
C PRO A 76 7.99 1.13 -18.40
N ILE A 77 7.93 2.07 -19.33
CA ILE A 77 6.92 2.09 -20.40
C ILE A 77 7.02 0.90 -21.37
N THR A 78 8.13 0.16 -21.31
CA THR A 78 8.33 -1.09 -22.05
C THR A 78 7.59 -2.28 -21.44
N VAL A 79 7.14 -2.18 -20.18
CA VAL A 79 6.33 -3.21 -19.53
C VAL A 79 4.91 -3.15 -20.10
N GLY A 80 4.42 -4.27 -20.63
CA GLY A 80 3.08 -4.37 -21.19
C GLY A 80 1.99 -4.27 -20.13
N TRP A 81 2.18 -4.91 -18.98
CA TRP A 81 1.35 -4.78 -17.78
C TRP A 81 2.11 -5.20 -16.52
N ALA A 82 1.74 -4.63 -15.38
CA ALA A 82 2.27 -4.95 -14.06
C ALA A 82 1.12 -5.33 -13.10
N GLY A 83 1.25 -6.47 -12.44
CA GLY A 83 0.26 -7.03 -11.53
C GLY A 83 0.74 -7.03 -10.08
N PHE A 84 -0.18 -6.82 -9.16
CA PHE A 84 0.03 -6.90 -7.71
C PHE A 84 -1.00 -7.83 -7.08
N ALA A 85 -0.57 -8.63 -6.11
CA ALA A 85 -1.37 -9.63 -5.43
C ALA A 85 -1.30 -9.46 -3.92
N TRP A 86 -2.44 -9.12 -3.32
CA TRP A 86 -2.55 -8.75 -1.90
C TRP A 86 -2.38 -9.94 -0.95
N GLY A 87 -2.66 -11.16 -1.41
CA GLY A 87 -2.46 -12.37 -0.62
C GLY A 87 -1.09 -13.02 -0.77
N GLY A 88 -0.17 -12.44 -1.55
CA GLY A 88 1.14 -13.04 -1.79
C GLY A 88 1.13 -14.25 -2.72
N HIS A 89 0.04 -14.49 -3.45
CA HIS A 89 -0.05 -15.53 -4.48
C HIS A 89 -1.10 -15.15 -5.54
N MET A 90 -1.22 -15.93 -6.61
CA MET A 90 -2.11 -15.59 -7.73
C MET A 90 -3.59 -15.81 -7.43
N THR A 91 -3.91 -16.88 -6.70
CA THR A 91 -5.28 -17.39 -6.59
C THR A 91 -5.95 -17.01 -5.27
N TYR A 92 -7.28 -16.83 -5.26
CA TYR A 92 -8.09 -16.61 -4.05
C TYR A 92 -7.73 -15.37 -3.24
N ASN A 93 -7.15 -14.35 -3.87
CA ASN A 93 -6.97 -13.02 -3.28
C ASN A 93 -7.20 -11.91 -4.32
N PRO A 94 -7.46 -10.67 -3.86
CA PRO A 94 -7.55 -9.52 -4.75
C PRO A 94 -6.24 -9.34 -5.52
N LEU A 95 -6.38 -9.02 -6.80
CA LEU A 95 -5.30 -8.69 -7.72
C LEU A 95 -5.56 -7.30 -8.31
N GLY A 96 -4.51 -6.51 -8.51
CA GLY A 96 -4.55 -5.26 -9.28
C GLY A 96 -3.64 -5.35 -10.48
N ILE A 97 -4.19 -5.27 -11.69
CA ILE A 97 -3.40 -5.33 -12.94
C ILE A 97 -3.40 -3.96 -13.61
N ALA A 98 -2.23 -3.35 -13.75
CA ALA A 98 -2.06 -2.01 -14.30
C ALA A 98 -1.30 -2.01 -15.63
N TRP A 99 -1.69 -1.13 -16.54
CA TRP A 99 -0.96 -0.89 -17.79
C TRP A 99 -1.19 0.52 -18.33
N ALA A 100 -0.24 1.02 -19.11
CA ALA A 100 -0.40 2.29 -19.82
C ALA A 100 -1.35 2.14 -21.02
N ASN A 101 -2.26 3.11 -21.17
CA ASN A 101 -3.11 3.29 -22.34
C ASN A 101 -2.88 4.70 -22.91
N GLY A 102 -1.90 4.83 -23.81
CA GLY A 102 -1.49 6.13 -24.33
C GLY A 102 -0.91 7.00 -23.22
N LYS A 103 -1.61 8.09 -22.86
CA LYS A 103 -1.22 9.01 -21.77
C LYS A 103 -1.92 8.74 -20.45
N GLU A 104 -2.82 7.76 -20.43
CA GLU A 104 -3.59 7.35 -19.27
C GLU A 104 -3.09 6.00 -18.74
N VAL A 105 -3.49 5.65 -17.52
CA VAL A 105 -3.22 4.34 -16.94
C VAL A 105 -4.55 3.66 -16.63
N VAL A 106 -4.64 2.37 -16.95
CA VAL A 106 -5.78 1.53 -16.57
C VAL A 106 -5.33 0.61 -15.45
N LEU A 107 -6.17 0.45 -14.42
CA LEU A 107 -5.98 -0.47 -13.31
C LEU A 107 -7.22 -1.34 -13.15
N SER A 108 -7.03 -2.64 -13.29
CA SER A 108 -8.10 -3.64 -13.33
C SER A 108 -8.13 -4.48 -12.05
N PRO A 109 -9.26 -4.49 -11.30
CA PRO A 109 -9.44 -5.42 -10.19
C PRO A 109 -9.72 -6.82 -10.71
N ARG A 110 -8.93 -7.79 -10.28
CA ARG A 110 -9.02 -9.19 -10.72
C ARG A 110 -8.96 -10.15 -9.55
N ILE A 111 -9.39 -11.38 -9.80
CA ILE A 111 -9.22 -12.54 -8.92
C ILE A 111 -9.01 -13.77 -9.79
N ALA A 112 -8.20 -14.72 -9.33
CA ALA A 112 -8.06 -16.01 -9.99
C ALA A 112 -8.52 -17.12 -9.05
N TYR A 113 -9.29 -18.09 -9.54
CA TYR A 113 -9.65 -19.31 -8.79
C TYR A 113 -8.85 -20.53 -9.25
N GLY A 114 -7.82 -20.29 -10.05
CA GLY A 114 -6.91 -21.27 -10.63
C GLY A 114 -5.90 -20.59 -11.57
N TYR A 115 -5.00 -21.36 -12.16
CA TYR A 115 -3.94 -20.83 -13.03
C TYR A 115 -4.44 -20.60 -14.46
N TYR A 116 -5.28 -19.57 -14.62
CA TYR A 116 -5.78 -19.09 -15.90
C TYR A 116 -5.93 -17.55 -15.86
N SER A 117 -6.26 -16.93 -16.99
CA SER A 117 -6.47 -15.48 -17.07
C SER A 117 -7.48 -15.00 -16.02
N PRO A 118 -7.09 -14.18 -15.05
CA PRO A 118 -7.97 -13.77 -13.96
C PRO A 118 -9.22 -13.01 -14.48
N PRO A 119 -10.45 -13.42 -14.13
CA PRO A 119 -11.64 -12.61 -14.35
C PRO A 119 -11.65 -11.35 -13.48
N THR A 120 -12.58 -10.44 -13.77
CA THR A 120 -12.89 -9.28 -12.93
C THR A 120 -13.21 -9.69 -11.51
N TYR A 121 -12.76 -8.90 -10.55
CA TYR A 121 -13.17 -9.04 -9.16
C TYR A 121 -14.03 -7.86 -8.72
N THR A 122 -15.24 -8.15 -8.23
CA THR A 122 -16.22 -7.14 -7.85
C THR A 122 -16.16 -6.76 -6.37
N SER A 123 -15.52 -7.55 -5.51
CA SER A 123 -15.40 -7.24 -4.08
C SER A 123 -14.20 -6.35 -3.75
N SER A 124 -13.33 -6.05 -4.71
CA SER A 124 -12.28 -5.04 -4.59
C SER A 124 -12.51 -3.89 -5.58
N HIS A 125 -12.36 -2.66 -5.12
CA HIS A 125 -12.55 -1.48 -5.96
C HIS A 125 -11.33 -0.56 -5.91
N TYR A 126 -10.76 -0.28 -7.08
CA TYR A 126 -9.70 0.71 -7.22
C TYR A 126 -10.27 2.06 -7.63
N THR A 127 -9.95 3.10 -6.87
CA THR A 127 -10.19 4.50 -7.24
C THR A 127 -8.86 5.14 -7.55
N LEU A 128 -8.65 5.57 -8.79
CA LEU A 128 -7.41 6.25 -9.19
C LEU A 128 -7.28 7.59 -8.46
N LEU A 129 -6.10 7.85 -7.91
CA LEU A 129 -5.72 9.15 -7.39
C LEU A 129 -5.16 9.95 -8.56
N LYS A 130 -5.72 11.13 -8.85
CA LYS A 130 -5.25 11.99 -9.93
C LYS A 130 -3.81 12.44 -9.66
N THR A 131 -3.50 12.79 -8.42
CA THR A 131 -2.14 13.04 -7.97
C THR A 131 -1.42 11.72 -7.79
N GLY A 132 -0.22 11.57 -8.38
CA GLY A 132 0.52 10.31 -8.37
C GLY A 132 0.12 9.34 -9.48
N THR A 133 -0.72 9.71 -10.44
CA THR A 133 -1.05 8.86 -11.60
C THR A 133 -0.77 9.60 -12.91
N HIS A 134 0.19 9.12 -13.68
CA HIS A 134 0.59 9.74 -14.95
C HIS A 134 1.41 8.78 -15.82
N VAL A 135 1.48 9.09 -17.12
CA VAL A 135 2.40 8.43 -18.07
C VAL A 135 3.36 9.46 -18.63
N ASN A 136 4.65 9.15 -18.63
CA ASN A 136 5.69 9.95 -19.27
C ASN A 136 6.47 9.12 -20.31
N ALA A 137 7.53 9.69 -20.88
CA ALA A 137 8.30 9.05 -21.95
C ALA A 137 9.01 7.75 -21.53
N THR A 138 9.20 7.51 -20.23
CA THR A 138 10.00 6.41 -19.70
C THR A 138 9.22 5.47 -18.80
N HIS A 139 8.18 5.96 -18.12
CA HIS A 139 7.43 5.20 -17.13
C HIS A 139 5.94 5.54 -17.17
N PHE A 140 5.13 4.58 -16.73
CA PHE A 140 3.81 4.86 -16.20
C PHE A 140 3.82 4.70 -14.69
N GLN A 141 3.07 5.57 -14.01
CA GLN A 141 2.79 5.48 -12.59
C GLN A 141 1.28 5.45 -12.39
N VAL A 142 0.80 4.50 -11.61
CA VAL A 142 -0.56 4.50 -11.09
C VAL A 142 -0.53 4.54 -9.58
N THR A 143 -1.34 5.42 -9.00
CA THR A 143 -1.63 5.45 -7.57
C THR A 143 -3.12 5.31 -7.39
N ALA A 144 -3.57 4.33 -6.61
CA ALA A 144 -4.98 4.04 -6.45
C ALA A 144 -5.32 3.63 -5.02
N LYS A 145 -6.43 4.15 -4.50
CA LYS A 145 -7.06 3.64 -3.30
C LYS A 145 -7.67 2.29 -3.64
N CYS A 146 -7.38 1.24 -2.88
CA CYS A 146 -8.14 -0.01 -2.94
C CYS A 146 -9.03 -0.19 -1.70
N THR A 147 -10.33 -0.24 -1.94
CA THR A 147 -11.35 -0.71 -0.99
C THR A 147 -11.57 -2.20 -1.20
N GLY A 148 -11.58 -2.98 -0.11
CA GLY A 148 -11.73 -4.45 -0.18
C GLY A 148 -10.44 -5.22 -0.52
N CYS A 149 -9.27 -4.59 -0.38
CA CYS A 149 -7.98 -5.24 -0.56
C CYS A 149 -7.29 -5.66 0.75
N SER A 150 -7.72 -5.15 1.91
CA SER A 150 -7.13 -5.51 3.22
C SER A 150 -7.72 -6.80 3.81
N SER A 151 -8.90 -7.20 3.34
CA SER A 151 -9.63 -8.39 3.80
C SER A 151 -10.48 -8.94 2.65
N TRP A 152 -10.43 -10.24 2.45
CA TRP A 152 -11.14 -10.94 1.38
C TRP A 152 -11.52 -12.35 1.79
N GLY A 153 -12.41 -12.97 1.02
CA GLY A 153 -13.00 -14.26 1.33
C GLY A 153 -14.48 -14.13 1.69
N ASP A 154 -15.05 -15.22 2.18
CA ASP A 154 -16.45 -15.30 2.58
C ASP A 154 -16.66 -16.36 3.67
N GLU A 155 -17.89 -16.54 4.13
CA GLU A 155 -18.23 -17.52 5.18
C GLU A 155 -17.96 -18.98 4.76
N SER A 156 -17.88 -19.28 3.46
CA SER A 156 -17.68 -20.63 2.95
C SER A 156 -16.21 -21.04 2.89
N ILE A 157 -15.31 -20.11 2.56
CA ILE A 157 -13.86 -20.36 2.44
C ILE A 157 -13.03 -19.75 3.57
N GLY A 158 -13.67 -18.95 4.44
CA GLY A 158 -13.00 -18.16 5.47
C GLY A 158 -12.48 -16.83 4.94
N PHE A 159 -12.17 -15.93 5.87
CA PHE A 159 -11.59 -14.63 5.55
C PHE A 159 -10.07 -14.67 5.73
N SER A 160 -9.37 -14.05 4.78
CA SER A 160 -7.96 -13.70 4.88
C SER A 160 -7.84 -12.18 5.00
N ASN A 161 -6.88 -11.70 5.77
CA ASN A 161 -6.68 -10.28 6.01
C ASN A 161 -5.20 -9.92 6.08
N ILE A 162 -4.93 -8.63 5.92
CA ILE A 162 -3.62 -8.02 6.10
C ILE A 162 -3.60 -7.36 7.47
N ASP A 163 -2.92 -8.01 8.41
CA ASP A 163 -2.60 -7.43 9.71
C ASP A 163 -1.21 -6.76 9.67
N PRO A 164 -1.13 -5.42 9.70
CA PRO A 164 0.13 -4.71 9.62
C PRO A 164 0.94 -4.75 10.92
N GLU A 165 0.46 -5.43 11.97
CA GLU A 165 1.30 -5.79 13.13
C GLU A 165 2.36 -6.83 12.78
N TYR A 166 2.15 -7.60 11.70
CA TYR A 166 3.05 -8.63 11.22
C TYR A 166 3.63 -8.28 9.84
N GLN A 167 4.76 -8.92 9.53
CA GLN A 167 5.28 -8.91 8.16
C GLN A 167 4.37 -9.74 7.28
N THR A 168 4.10 -9.26 6.07
CA THR A 168 3.24 -9.95 5.10
C THR A 168 3.99 -10.21 3.80
N THR A 169 3.85 -11.41 3.26
CA THR A 169 4.33 -11.71 1.91
C THR A 169 3.31 -11.20 0.91
N LEU A 170 3.72 -10.28 0.05
CA LEU A 170 2.93 -9.81 -1.08
C LEU A 170 3.54 -10.37 -2.35
N ALA A 171 2.81 -10.30 -3.46
CA ALA A 171 3.33 -10.79 -4.73
C ALA A 171 3.11 -9.79 -5.85
N TYR A 172 3.99 -9.88 -6.85
CA TYR A 172 3.86 -9.15 -8.09
C TYR A 172 4.08 -10.07 -9.28
N ALA A 173 3.61 -9.63 -10.43
CA ALA A 173 3.90 -10.24 -11.72
C ALA A 173 4.00 -9.14 -12.78
N TYR A 174 4.66 -9.40 -13.90
CA TYR A 174 4.63 -8.49 -15.04
C TYR A 174 4.70 -9.26 -16.36
N GLY A 175 4.17 -8.66 -17.42
CA GLY A 175 4.32 -9.12 -18.79
C GLY A 175 4.84 -8.02 -19.69
N ASP A 176 5.76 -8.36 -20.59
CA ASP A 176 6.31 -7.47 -21.61
C ASP A 176 5.34 -7.34 -22.80
N ALA A 177 4.54 -8.40 -23.07
CA ALA A 177 3.45 -8.32 -24.03
C ALA A 177 2.31 -7.41 -23.51
N LYS A 178 1.85 -6.49 -24.37
CA LYS A 178 0.72 -5.61 -24.06
C LYS A 178 -0.57 -6.42 -23.91
N VAL A 179 -1.52 -5.86 -23.16
CA VAL A 179 -2.89 -6.38 -23.09
C VAL A 179 -3.61 -6.24 -24.45
N ASP A 180 -4.63 -7.05 -24.69
CA ASP A 180 -5.28 -7.14 -26.01
C ASP A 180 -6.06 -5.87 -26.39
N THR A 181 -6.77 -5.26 -25.43
CA THR A 181 -7.58 -4.04 -25.61
C THR A 181 -7.23 -3.02 -24.52
N PRO A 182 -6.18 -2.18 -24.69
CA PRO A 182 -5.67 -1.33 -23.62
C PRO A 182 -6.66 -0.33 -23.01
N ALA A 183 -7.72 0.08 -23.72
CA ALA A 183 -8.75 0.96 -23.19
C ALA A 183 -9.82 0.24 -22.35
N ASP A 184 -9.90 -1.09 -22.43
CA ASP A 184 -10.89 -1.89 -21.70
C ASP A 184 -10.28 -2.39 -20.39
N VAL A 185 -10.85 -1.97 -19.26
CA VAL A 185 -10.46 -2.47 -17.93
C VAL A 185 -10.65 -3.99 -17.81
N GLN A 186 -11.48 -4.61 -18.63
CA GLN A 186 -11.69 -6.06 -18.68
C GLN A 186 -10.86 -6.79 -19.73
N SER A 187 -9.93 -6.09 -20.40
CA SER A 187 -9.03 -6.68 -21.40
C SER A 187 -8.43 -8.00 -20.95
N THR A 188 -8.33 -8.94 -21.88
CA THR A 188 -7.49 -10.13 -21.74
C THR A 188 -6.01 -9.77 -21.92
N PHE A 189 -5.14 -10.64 -21.42
CA PHE A 189 -3.68 -10.50 -21.45
C PHE A 189 -3.01 -11.87 -21.33
N GLY A 190 -1.76 -11.96 -21.80
CA GLY A 190 -0.96 -13.17 -21.73
C GLY A 190 -0.46 -13.49 -20.31
N ILE A 191 0.10 -14.68 -20.13
CA ILE A 191 0.80 -15.05 -18.89
C ILE A 191 1.99 -14.11 -18.63
N HIS A 192 2.30 -13.86 -17.36
CA HIS A 192 3.45 -13.04 -16.97
C HIS A 192 4.78 -13.69 -17.39
N ASP A 193 5.76 -12.85 -17.70
CA ASP A 193 7.14 -13.28 -17.99
C ASP A 193 7.93 -13.56 -16.71
N SER A 194 7.61 -12.87 -15.62
CA SER A 194 8.21 -13.09 -14.30
C SER A 194 7.27 -12.67 -13.17
N LEU A 195 7.59 -13.14 -11.96
CA LEU A 195 6.86 -12.89 -10.72
C LEU A 195 7.82 -12.85 -9.53
N GLY A 196 7.35 -12.36 -8.39
CA GLY A 196 8.10 -12.41 -7.13
C GLY A 196 7.21 -12.29 -5.91
N HIS A 197 7.78 -12.64 -4.74
CA HIS A 197 7.07 -12.75 -3.47
C HIS A 197 7.79 -11.98 -2.34
N PRO A 198 7.93 -10.65 -2.46
CA PRO A 198 8.63 -9.85 -1.45
C PRO A 198 7.90 -9.82 -0.10
N ILE A 199 8.68 -9.81 0.97
CA ILE A 199 8.21 -9.60 2.34
C ILE A 199 8.11 -8.09 2.61
N TYR A 200 6.91 -7.64 2.99
CA TYR A 200 6.63 -6.27 3.36
C TYR A 200 6.54 -6.10 4.88
N ASP A 201 7.08 -5.00 5.39
CA ASP A 201 6.77 -4.46 6.70
C ASP A 201 5.83 -3.26 6.51
N LEU A 202 4.53 -3.45 6.73
CA LEU A 202 3.54 -2.39 6.54
C LEU A 202 3.44 -1.44 7.75
N ALA A 203 4.09 -1.75 8.87
CA ALA A 203 4.09 -0.85 10.03
C ALA A 203 4.76 0.50 9.70
N VAL A 204 5.70 0.52 8.76
CA VAL A 204 6.38 1.75 8.28
C VAL A 204 5.55 2.55 7.27
N ALA A 205 4.43 1.99 6.78
CA ALA A 205 3.60 2.56 5.73
C ALA A 205 2.35 3.29 6.24
N LYS A 206 2.31 3.58 7.55
CA LYS A 206 1.17 4.18 8.25
C LYS A 206 1.08 5.68 7.99
N ASN A 207 -0.12 6.15 7.69
CA ASN A 207 -0.39 7.55 7.36
C ASN A 207 -1.48 8.13 8.27
N LYS A 208 -1.15 9.21 8.98
CA LYS A 208 -2.15 10.03 9.69
C LYS A 208 -3.10 10.69 8.71
N ASP A 209 -4.35 10.85 9.13
CA ASP A 209 -5.44 11.46 8.36
C ASP A 209 -5.63 10.79 6.97
N PHE A 210 -5.37 9.49 6.89
CA PHE A 210 -5.29 8.75 5.62
C PHE A 210 -6.50 8.97 4.72
N ALA A 211 -7.72 8.77 5.23
CA ALA A 211 -8.94 8.94 4.45
C ALA A 211 -9.07 10.36 3.87
N LYS A 212 -8.74 11.40 4.66
CA LYS A 212 -8.76 12.80 4.22
C LYS A 212 -7.71 13.07 3.13
N LYS A 213 -6.48 12.58 3.31
CA LYS A 213 -5.40 12.72 2.32
C LYS A 213 -5.76 12.03 1.01
N VAL A 214 -6.21 10.78 1.07
CA VAL A 214 -6.59 9.99 -0.10
C VAL A 214 -7.75 10.66 -0.86
N ALA A 215 -8.77 11.16 -0.15
CA ALA A 215 -9.87 11.89 -0.79
C ALA A 215 -9.37 13.14 -1.55
N ALA A 216 -8.44 13.91 -0.98
CA ALA A 216 -7.86 15.07 -1.66
C ALA A 216 -7.06 14.68 -2.93
N LEU A 217 -6.30 13.57 -2.86
CA LEU A 217 -5.50 13.07 -3.98
C LEU A 217 -6.37 12.54 -5.14
N VAL A 218 -7.56 12.00 -4.85
CA VAL A 218 -8.57 11.65 -5.88
C VAL A 218 -9.03 12.89 -6.64
N GLU A 219 -9.14 14.04 -5.97
CA GLU A 219 -9.51 15.30 -6.62
C GLU A 219 -8.35 15.95 -7.39
N GLY A 220 -7.11 15.48 -7.18
CA GLY A 220 -5.89 16.05 -7.77
C GLY A 220 -5.26 17.17 -6.95
N LYS A 221 -5.65 17.31 -5.68
CA LYS A 221 -5.06 18.27 -4.75
C LYS A 221 -3.86 17.62 -4.05
N PRO A 222 -2.75 18.34 -3.83
CA PRO A 222 -1.66 17.82 -3.00
C PRO A 222 -2.21 17.48 -1.60
N ALA A 223 -1.74 16.38 -1.00
CA ALA A 223 -2.16 16.02 0.35
C ALA A 223 -1.71 17.14 1.31
N SER A 224 -2.67 17.92 1.80
CA SER A 224 -2.39 19.07 2.66
C SER A 224 -1.55 18.64 3.87
N GLY A 225 -0.31 19.12 3.95
CA GLY A 225 0.52 18.99 5.14
C GLY A 225 -0.13 19.76 6.29
N GLY A 226 -0.36 19.10 7.42
CA GLY A 226 -0.77 19.77 8.64
C GLY A 226 0.34 20.72 9.12
N GLY A 227 0.14 22.01 8.93
CA GLY A 227 0.99 23.09 9.45
C GLY A 227 0.11 24.27 9.82
N SER A 228 0.08 24.58 11.11
CA SER A 228 -0.56 25.73 11.73
C SER A 228 0.02 27.05 11.23
N GLY A 229 -0.83 28.04 10.98
CA GLY A 229 -0.43 29.45 10.81
C GLY A 229 -1.41 30.20 9.93
N GLU A 230 -2.42 30.81 10.55
CA GLU A 230 -3.20 31.88 9.95
C GLU A 230 -2.31 33.09 9.63
N ASP A 231 -2.70 33.76 8.57
CA ASP A 231 -2.13 34.95 7.97
C ASP A 231 -2.10 36.16 8.92
N GLU A 232 -1.02 36.96 8.93
CA GLU A 232 -1.17 38.41 9.01
C GLU A 232 0.01 39.18 8.35
N VAL A 233 -0.28 39.65 7.13
CA VAL A 233 0.02 40.98 6.56
C VAL A 233 1.47 41.52 6.61
N CYS A 234 2.11 41.58 5.45
CA CYS A 234 2.96 42.71 5.06
C CYS A 234 2.25 43.48 3.94
N LYS A 235 1.81 44.71 4.21
CA LYS A 235 1.51 45.72 3.20
C LYS A 235 2.52 46.85 3.32
N GLU A 236 2.99 47.28 2.16
CA GLU A 236 3.92 48.37 1.89
C GLU A 236 3.41 49.72 2.44
N GLU A 237 4.32 50.51 3.02
CA GLU A 237 4.61 51.92 2.66
C GLU A 237 6.10 52.20 2.91
#